data_AF-A0A7Z1TH89-F1
#
_entry.id   AF-A0A7Z1TH89-F1
#
_cell.length_a   1.000
_cell.length_b   1.000
_cell.length_c   1.000
_cell.angle_alpha   90.00
_cell.angle_beta   90.00
_cell.angle_gamma   90.00
#
_symmetry.space_group_name_H-M   'P 1'
#
loop_
_entity.id
_entity.type
_entity.pdbx_description
1 polymer ?
#
loop_
_entity_poly.entity_id
_entity_poly.type
_entity_poly.pdbx_seq_one_letter_code
_entity_poly.pdbx_strand_id
1 'polypeptide(L)'
;MSGKNPFWNYDYNAAQRNREIVDSYQQANEARLDSQQSQFEASMANDRVSRIQMQLNNTINSHKKVVADYEQRLEGFKHNFYKIAIQRNVFKTTLDRLQEQWPERKEDILDEIQRQRDRCNMPEYRETWCNAVSHNNIGDSVLEFPYSKRELKNKP
;
A
#
# COMPACT_ATOMS: atom_id res chain seq x y z
N MET A 1 76.94 -60.06 -11.67
CA MET A 1 76.79 -58.80 -10.92
C MET A 1 77.32 -57.69 -11.81
N SER A 2 76.44 -56.86 -12.42
CA SER A 2 76.85 -55.72 -13.23
C SER A 2 76.30 -54.46 -12.57
N GLY A 3 77.21 -53.57 -12.20
CA GLY A 3 76.98 -52.48 -11.25
C GLY A 3 76.01 -51.43 -11.78
N LYS A 4 74.94 -51.18 -11.02
CA LYS A 4 74.14 -49.97 -11.16
C LYS A 4 75.03 -48.78 -10.84
N ASN A 5 75.37 -47.97 -11.84
CA ASN A 5 76.15 -46.76 -11.66
C ASN A 5 75.34 -45.77 -10.78
N PRO A 6 75.77 -45.46 -9.54
CA PRO A 6 74.95 -44.72 -8.57
C PRO A 6 74.66 -43.26 -9.00
N PHE A 7 75.52 -42.70 -9.86
CA PHE A 7 75.46 -41.30 -10.26
C PHE A 7 74.31 -41.00 -11.25
N TRP A 8 73.93 -41.94 -12.12
CA TRP A 8 72.82 -41.75 -13.07
C TRP A 8 71.44 -41.73 -12.41
N ASN A 9 71.25 -42.49 -11.32
CA ASN A 9 69.99 -42.48 -10.56
C ASN A 9 69.89 -41.26 -9.64
N TYR A 10 71.01 -40.67 -9.23
CA TYR A 10 71.03 -39.50 -8.36
C TYR A 10 70.51 -38.26 -9.11
N ASP A 11 71.00 -38.03 -10.33
CA ASP A 11 70.57 -36.90 -11.17
C ASP A 11 69.13 -37.05 -11.65
N TYR A 12 68.69 -38.27 -11.98
CA TYR A 12 67.29 -38.56 -12.31
C TYR A 12 66.35 -38.31 -11.11
N ASN A 13 66.72 -38.77 -9.91
CA ASN A 13 65.94 -38.54 -8.69
C ASN A 13 65.95 -37.07 -8.21
N ALA A 14 67.00 -36.31 -8.53
CA ALA A 14 67.07 -34.88 -8.24
C ALA A 14 66.21 -34.08 -9.25
N ALA A 15 66.25 -34.42 -10.53
CA ALA A 15 65.40 -33.84 -11.56
C ALA A 15 63.91 -34.14 -11.33
N GLN A 16 63.58 -35.37 -10.91
CA GLN A 16 62.21 -35.75 -10.56
C GLN A 16 61.70 -34.98 -9.34
N ARG A 17 62.49 -34.89 -8.25
CA ARG A 17 62.12 -34.10 -7.07
C ARG A 17 61.93 -32.61 -7.41
N ASN A 18 62.78 -32.04 -8.26
CA ASN A 18 62.61 -30.65 -8.69
C ASN A 18 61.33 -30.45 -9.52
N ARG A 19 60.93 -31.41 -10.36
CA ARG A 19 59.64 -31.35 -11.07
C ARG A 19 58.47 -31.42 -10.09
N GLU A 20 58.49 -32.38 -9.16
CA GLU A 20 57.45 -32.52 -8.13
C GLU A 20 57.32 -31.24 -7.28
N ILE A 21 58.45 -30.60 -6.95
CA ILE A 21 58.47 -29.33 -6.24
C ILE A 21 57.84 -28.21 -7.09
N VAL A 22 58.24 -28.06 -8.35
CA VAL A 22 57.68 -27.05 -9.27
C VAL A 22 56.17 -27.27 -9.49
N ASP A 23 55.76 -28.52 -9.72
CA ASP A 23 54.36 -28.91 -9.88
C ASP A 23 53.55 -28.61 -8.60
N SER A 24 54.12 -28.87 -7.42
CA SER A 24 53.48 -28.55 -6.14
C SER A 24 53.32 -27.04 -5.92
N TYR A 25 54.32 -26.25 -6.30
CA TYR A 25 54.24 -24.78 -6.23
C TYR A 25 53.23 -24.22 -7.21
N GLN A 26 53.16 -24.82 -8.42
CA GLN A 26 52.18 -24.43 -9.41
C GLN A 26 50.76 -24.74 -8.93
N GLN A 27 50.51 -25.96 -8.44
CA GLN A 27 49.22 -26.36 -7.88
C GLN A 27 48.83 -25.51 -6.66
N ALA A 28 49.76 -25.19 -5.77
CA ALA A 28 49.50 -24.32 -4.63
C ALA A 28 49.15 -22.89 -5.05
N ASN A 29 49.79 -22.37 -6.11
CA ASN A 29 49.47 -21.07 -6.67
C ASN A 29 48.11 -21.06 -7.36
N GLU A 30 47.79 -22.09 -8.15
CA GLU A 30 46.47 -22.26 -8.80
C GLU A 30 45.36 -22.34 -7.74
N ALA A 31 45.52 -23.19 -6.72
CA ALA A 31 44.56 -23.29 -5.62
C ALA A 31 44.39 -21.97 -4.84
N ARG A 32 45.46 -21.19 -4.70
CA ARG A 32 45.39 -19.85 -4.07
C ARG A 32 44.64 -18.85 -4.96
N LEU A 33 44.86 -18.87 -6.27
CA LEU A 33 44.16 -18.02 -7.22
C LEU A 33 42.67 -18.38 -7.27
N ASP A 34 42.33 -19.67 -7.32
CA ASP A 34 40.95 -20.14 -7.28
C ASP A 34 40.25 -19.74 -5.98
N SER A 35 40.95 -19.87 -4.84
CA SER A 35 40.44 -19.41 -3.55
C SER A 35 40.16 -17.91 -3.53
N GLN A 36 41.09 -17.08 -4.03
CA GLN A 36 40.89 -15.63 -4.13
C GLN A 36 39.72 -15.26 -5.06
N GLN A 37 39.61 -15.95 -6.20
CA GLN A 37 38.51 -15.74 -7.14
C GLN A 37 37.16 -16.11 -6.48
N SER A 38 37.08 -17.26 -5.82
CA SER A 38 35.85 -17.69 -5.13
C SER A 38 35.43 -16.71 -4.02
N GLN A 39 36.38 -16.16 -3.26
CA GLN A 39 36.11 -15.16 -2.23
C GLN A 39 35.61 -13.84 -2.83
N PHE A 40 36.19 -13.42 -3.96
CA PHE A 40 35.75 -12.24 -4.67
C PHE A 40 34.33 -12.41 -5.22
N GLU A 41 34.04 -13.55 -5.85
CA GLU A 41 32.70 -13.88 -6.35
C GLU A 41 31.66 -13.93 -5.23
N ALA A 42 32.01 -14.53 -4.09
CA ALA A 42 31.15 -14.56 -2.90
C ALA A 42 30.88 -13.16 -2.33
N SER A 43 31.90 -12.29 -2.27
CA SER A 43 31.74 -10.88 -1.85
C SER A 43 30.80 -10.12 -2.78
N MET A 44 31.00 -10.27 -4.09
CA MET A 44 30.14 -9.65 -5.10
C MET A 44 28.70 -10.15 -5.03
N ALA A 45 28.50 -11.45 -4.76
CA ALA A 45 27.18 -12.03 -4.56
C ALA A 45 26.50 -11.46 -3.30
N ASN A 46 27.23 -11.34 -2.19
CA ASN A 46 26.72 -10.75 -0.94
C ASN A 46 26.36 -9.27 -1.09
N ASP A 47 27.16 -8.51 -1.84
CA ASP A 47 26.86 -7.11 -2.16
C ASP A 47 25.58 -6.98 -2.97
N ARG A 48 25.38 -7.86 -3.96
CA ARG A 48 24.14 -7.90 -4.75
C ARG A 48 22.94 -8.23 -3.87
N VAL A 49 23.03 -9.24 -3.02
CA VAL A 49 21.97 -9.60 -2.07
C VAL A 49 21.65 -8.43 -1.13
N SER A 50 22.67 -7.78 -0.58
CA SER A 50 22.49 -6.62 0.32
C SER A 50 21.79 -5.45 -0.37
N ARG A 51 22.15 -5.15 -1.63
CA ARG A 51 21.47 -4.12 -2.44
C ARG A 51 20.02 -4.48 -2.71
N ILE A 52 19.75 -5.72 -3.09
CA ILE A 52 18.37 -6.19 -3.34
C ILE A 52 17.55 -6.12 -2.05
N GLN A 53 18.11 -6.54 -0.92
CA GLN A 53 17.44 -6.47 0.37
C GLN A 53 17.11 -5.03 0.77
N MET A 54 18.04 -4.09 0.55
CA MET A 54 17.80 -2.67 0.81
C MET A 54 16.70 -2.11 -0.10
N GLN A 55 16.72 -2.43 -1.40
CA GLN A 55 15.66 -2.03 -2.33
C GLN A 55 14.30 -2.59 -1.89
N LEU A 56 14.23 -3.87 -1.54
CA LEU A 56 13.02 -4.52 -1.05
C LEU A 56 12.50 -3.85 0.23
N ASN A 57 13.36 -3.59 1.20
CA ASN A 57 12.99 -2.92 2.45
C ASN A 57 12.44 -1.51 2.17
N ASN A 58 13.07 -0.76 1.25
CA ASN A 58 12.60 0.57 0.86
C ASN A 58 11.22 0.50 0.19
N THR A 59 11.00 -0.46 -0.70
CA THR A 59 9.68 -0.69 -1.33
C THR A 59 8.63 -1.07 -0.31
N ILE A 60 8.93 -1.99 0.61
CA ILE A 60 8.00 -2.40 1.68
C ILE A 60 7.64 -1.19 2.55
N ASN A 61 8.61 -0.39 2.98
CA ASN A 61 8.35 0.78 3.81
C ASN A 61 7.53 1.85 3.08
N SER A 62 7.80 2.05 1.79
CA SER A 62 7.00 2.94 0.94
C SER A 62 5.55 2.47 0.86
N HIS A 63 5.31 1.18 0.57
CA HIS A 63 3.96 0.62 0.52
C HIS A 63 3.26 0.68 1.88
N LYS A 64 3.96 0.38 2.99
CA LYS A 64 3.38 0.49 4.34
C LYS A 64 2.88 1.90 4.65
N LYS A 65 3.65 2.93 4.27
CA LYS A 65 3.25 4.32 4.44
C LYS A 65 1.98 4.64 3.64
N VAL A 66 1.94 4.24 2.37
CA VAL A 66 0.77 4.43 1.50
C VAL A 66 -0.47 3.73 2.06
N VAL A 67 -0.33 2.49 2.54
CA VAL A 67 -1.43 1.74 3.17
C VAL A 67 -1.93 2.47 4.42
N ALA A 68 -1.03 2.90 5.31
CA ALA A 68 -1.41 3.63 6.52
C ALA A 68 -2.14 4.95 6.20
N ASP A 69 -1.68 5.70 5.19
CA ASP A 69 -2.35 6.92 4.73
C ASP A 69 -3.77 6.62 4.21
N TYR A 70 -3.96 5.51 3.47
CA TYR A 70 -5.29 5.07 3.00
C TYR A 70 -6.20 4.65 4.16
N GLU A 71 -5.69 3.89 5.13
CA GLU A 71 -6.44 3.47 6.32
C GLU A 71 -6.90 4.68 7.13
N GLN A 72 -6.03 5.66 7.35
CA GLN A 72 -6.37 6.89 8.05
C GLN A 72 -7.46 7.68 7.30
N ARG A 73 -7.35 7.82 5.98
CA ARG A 73 -8.38 8.47 5.16
C ARG A 73 -9.71 7.74 5.23
N LEU A 74 -9.69 6.41 5.16
CA LEU A 74 -10.89 5.57 5.26
C LEU A 74 -11.59 5.77 6.61
N GLU A 75 -10.83 5.82 7.70
CA GLU A 75 -11.40 6.05 9.03
C GLU A 75 -12.01 7.45 9.15
N GLY A 76 -11.36 8.47 8.56
CA GLY A 76 -11.94 9.80 8.42
C GLY A 76 -13.29 9.80 7.67
N PHE A 77 -13.39 9.04 6.58
CA PHE A 77 -14.63 8.90 5.81
C PHE A 77 -15.73 8.21 6.61
N LYS A 78 -15.43 7.13 7.33
CA LYS A 78 -16.42 6.47 8.21
C LYS A 78 -16.97 7.43 9.26
N HIS A 79 -16.12 8.23 9.90
CA HIS A 79 -16.54 9.20 10.90
C HIS A 79 -17.43 10.29 10.32
N ASN A 80 -17.08 10.81 9.14
CA ASN A 80 -17.91 11.80 8.45
C ASN A 80 -19.27 11.22 8.04
N PHE A 81 -19.29 9.98 7.51
CA PHE A 81 -20.51 9.27 7.19
C PHE A 81 -21.42 9.12 8.42
N TYR A 82 -20.86 8.68 9.55
CA TYR A 82 -21.59 8.53 10.81
C TYR A 82 -22.23 9.85 11.28
N LYS A 83 -21.48 10.96 11.23
CA LYS A 83 -22.01 12.28 11.60
C LYS A 83 -23.20 12.70 10.74
N ILE A 84 -23.10 12.53 9.42
CA ILE A 84 -24.18 12.93 8.51
C ILE A 84 -25.40 12.01 8.68
N ALA A 85 -25.18 10.71 8.86
CA ALA A 85 -26.25 9.75 9.13
C ALA A 85 -27.02 10.11 10.42
N ILE A 86 -26.31 10.50 11.49
CA ILE A 86 -26.94 10.97 12.73
C ILE A 86 -27.73 12.25 12.47
N GLN A 87 -27.15 13.25 11.81
CA GLN A 87 -27.85 14.51 11.54
C GLN A 87 -29.15 14.26 10.76
N ARG A 88 -29.09 13.45 9.70
CA ARG A 88 -30.28 13.03 8.94
C ARG A 88 -31.33 12.38 9.83
N ASN A 89 -30.91 11.45 10.70
CA ASN A 89 -31.83 10.76 11.60
C ASN A 89 -32.45 11.70 12.65
N VAL A 90 -31.66 12.62 13.22
CA VAL A 90 -32.13 13.63 14.17
C VAL A 90 -33.16 14.55 13.50
N PHE A 91 -32.88 15.04 12.28
CA PHE A 91 -33.83 15.89 11.56
C PHE A 91 -35.14 15.15 11.28
N LYS A 92 -35.06 13.92 10.74
CA LYS A 92 -36.26 13.13 10.45
C LYS A 92 -37.09 12.87 11.71
N THR A 93 -36.48 12.33 12.76
CA THR A 93 -37.20 11.99 13.99
C THR A 93 -37.78 13.23 14.69
N THR A 94 -37.08 14.37 14.64
CA THR A 94 -37.61 15.64 15.13
C THR A 94 -38.82 16.09 14.34
N LEU A 95 -38.74 16.11 13.01
CA LEU A 95 -39.83 16.52 12.14
C LEU A 95 -41.06 15.59 12.25
N ASP A 96 -40.83 14.28 12.38
CA ASP A 96 -41.91 13.31 12.62
C ASP A 96 -42.62 13.62 13.95
N ARG A 97 -41.87 13.88 15.02
CA ARG A 97 -42.42 14.25 16.33
C ARG A 97 -43.17 15.59 16.31
N LEU A 98 -42.68 16.59 15.57
CA LEU A 98 -43.37 17.89 15.44
C LEU A 98 -44.71 17.73 14.68
N GLN A 99 -44.76 16.87 13.66
CA GLN A 99 -46.00 16.56 12.95
C GLN A 99 -47.03 15.84 13.85
N GLU A 100 -46.57 15.01 14.78
CA GLU A 100 -47.44 14.36 15.78
C GLU A 100 -47.95 15.35 16.83
N GLN A 101 -47.10 16.30 17.27
CA GLN A 101 -47.46 17.30 18.27
C GLN A 101 -48.38 18.39 17.73
N TRP A 102 -48.24 18.76 16.45
CA TRP A 102 -49.02 19.80 15.79
C TRP A 102 -49.66 19.27 14.50
N PRO A 103 -50.66 18.39 14.61
CA PRO A 103 -51.30 17.77 13.44
C PRO A 103 -51.95 18.80 12.50
N GLU A 104 -52.38 19.94 13.02
CA GLU A 104 -52.93 21.06 12.24
C GLU A 104 -51.88 21.76 11.36
N ARG A 105 -50.60 21.71 11.76
CA ARG A 105 -49.46 22.26 11.00
C ARG A 105 -48.77 21.22 10.13
N LYS A 106 -49.19 19.95 10.19
CA LYS A 106 -48.53 18.84 9.50
C LYS A 106 -48.37 19.09 8.00
N GLU A 107 -49.40 19.60 7.34
CA GLU A 107 -49.34 19.86 5.90
C GLU A 107 -48.41 21.03 5.55
N ASP A 108 -48.41 22.10 6.36
CA ASP A 108 -47.46 23.22 6.22
C ASP A 108 -46.01 22.73 6.35
N ILE A 109 -45.74 21.88 7.35
CA ILE A 109 -44.42 21.30 7.61
C ILE A 109 -43.97 20.45 6.42
N LEU A 110 -44.85 19.55 5.92
CA LEU A 110 -44.52 18.66 4.82
C LEU A 110 -44.32 19.41 3.48
N ASP A 111 -45.08 20.48 3.26
CA ASP A 111 -44.91 21.32 2.08
C ASP A 111 -43.61 22.11 2.14
N GLU A 112 -43.23 22.65 3.31
CA GLU A 112 -41.94 23.33 3.47
C GLU A 112 -40.76 22.35 3.28
N ILE A 113 -40.87 21.15 3.82
CA ILE A 113 -39.92 20.06 3.60
C ILE A 113 -39.76 19.77 2.09
N GLN A 114 -40.86 19.70 1.34
CA GLN A 114 -40.83 19.48 -0.11
C GLN A 114 -40.20 20.67 -0.86
N ARG A 115 -40.48 21.91 -0.46
CA ARG A 115 -39.82 23.10 -1.05
C ARG A 115 -38.31 23.09 -0.82
N GLN A 116 -37.86 22.75 0.39
CA GLN A 116 -36.43 22.62 0.67
C GLN A 116 -35.81 21.46 -0.11
N ARG A 117 -36.51 20.33 -0.26
CA ARG A 117 -36.07 19.24 -1.16
C ARG A 117 -35.86 19.73 -2.58
N ASP A 118 -36.81 20.46 -3.15
CA ASP A 118 -36.73 20.93 -4.53
C ASP A 118 -35.59 21.95 -4.68
N ARG A 119 -35.44 22.88 -3.73
CA ARG A 119 -34.30 23.80 -3.66
C ARG A 119 -32.97 23.06 -3.60
N CYS A 120 -32.85 22.03 -2.75
CA CYS A 120 -31.61 21.25 -2.61
C CYS A 120 -31.27 20.45 -3.87
N ASN A 121 -32.26 20.13 -4.71
CA ASN A 121 -32.07 19.42 -5.98
C ASN A 121 -31.90 20.37 -7.18
N MET A 122 -31.94 21.69 -7.00
CA MET A 122 -31.60 22.64 -8.06
C MET A 122 -30.14 22.40 -8.52
N PRO A 123 -29.86 22.42 -9.83
CA PRO A 123 -28.53 22.07 -10.36
C PRO A 123 -27.37 22.79 -9.67
N GLU A 124 -27.49 24.11 -9.49
CA GLU A 124 -26.47 24.97 -8.88
C GLU A 124 -26.21 24.59 -7.41
N TYR A 125 -27.28 24.35 -6.66
CA TYR A 125 -27.19 23.97 -5.25
C TYR A 125 -26.64 22.55 -5.11
N ARG A 126 -27.13 21.63 -5.93
CA ARG A 126 -26.68 20.23 -5.96
C ARG A 126 -25.21 20.13 -6.33
N GLU A 127 -24.74 20.87 -7.33
CA GLU A 127 -23.33 20.86 -7.75
C GLU A 127 -22.40 21.29 -6.60
N THR A 128 -22.76 22.36 -5.89
CA THR A 128 -22.00 22.84 -4.73
C THR A 128 -21.82 21.75 -3.66
N TRP A 129 -22.90 21.03 -3.33
CA TRP A 129 -22.85 19.96 -2.32
C TRP A 129 -22.30 18.64 -2.85
N CYS A 130 -22.60 18.25 -4.09
CA CYS A 130 -22.02 17.06 -4.72
C CYS A 130 -20.49 17.18 -4.82
N ASN A 131 -19.96 18.38 -5.08
CA ASN A 131 -18.53 18.62 -4.99
C ASN A 131 -18.03 18.38 -3.56
N ALA A 132 -18.67 18.92 -2.53
CA ALA A 132 -18.27 18.67 -1.14
C ALA A 132 -18.33 17.17 -0.75
N VAL A 133 -19.32 16.43 -1.25
CA VAL A 133 -19.58 15.01 -0.92
C VAL A 133 -18.62 14.08 -1.66
N SER A 134 -18.36 14.32 -2.94
CA SER A 134 -17.42 13.53 -3.77
C SER A 134 -15.99 13.58 -3.23
N HIS A 135 -15.55 14.73 -2.70
CA HIS A 135 -14.25 14.85 -2.04
C HIS A 135 -14.14 14.02 -0.75
N ASN A 136 -15.27 13.60 -0.18
CA ASN A 136 -15.35 12.82 1.05
C ASN A 136 -15.72 11.34 0.83
N ASN A 137 -15.81 10.88 -0.41
CA ASN A 137 -16.18 9.50 -0.76
C ASN A 137 -17.46 9.00 -0.05
N ILE A 138 -18.40 9.91 0.18
CA ILE A 138 -19.69 9.61 0.82
C ILE A 138 -20.63 9.12 -0.29
N GLY A 139 -21.25 7.96 -0.11
CA GLY A 139 -22.17 7.40 -1.10
C GLY A 139 -23.46 8.21 -1.26
N ASP A 140 -24.05 8.16 -2.46
CA ASP A 140 -25.23 8.95 -2.85
C ASP A 140 -26.45 8.75 -1.93
N SER A 141 -26.57 7.58 -1.29
CA SER A 141 -27.63 7.27 -0.32
C SER A 141 -27.75 8.28 0.84
N VAL A 142 -26.65 8.97 1.18
CA VAL A 142 -26.64 9.97 2.27
C VAL A 142 -27.32 11.27 1.85
N LEU A 143 -27.35 11.55 0.54
CA LEU A 143 -28.04 12.70 -0.04
C LEU A 143 -29.52 12.43 -0.27
N GLU A 144 -29.98 11.20 -0.05
CA GLU A 144 -31.38 10.88 -0.19
C GLU A 144 -32.21 11.56 0.90
N PHE A 145 -33.11 12.40 0.41
CA PHE A 145 -34.04 13.13 1.22
C PHE A 145 -34.90 12.15 2.07
N PRO A 146 -35.07 12.40 3.38
CA PRO A 146 -35.69 11.42 4.29
C PRO A 146 -37.20 11.24 4.10
N TYR A 147 -37.82 12.07 3.26
CA TYR A 147 -39.25 12.04 2.94
C TYR A 147 -39.49 11.76 1.45
N SER A 148 -40.55 11.01 1.16
CA SER A 148 -41.02 10.75 -0.20
C SER A 148 -41.41 12.04 -0.91
N LYS A 149 -41.27 12.06 -2.24
CA LYS A 149 -41.68 13.22 -3.04
C LYS A 149 -43.19 13.35 -2.97
N ARG A 150 -43.69 14.57 -2.80
CA ARG A 150 -45.12 14.86 -2.75
C ARG A 150 -45.48 16.12 -3.55
N GLU A 151 -46.75 16.26 -3.85
CA GLU A 151 -47.31 17.52 -4.34
C GLU A 151 -47.57 18.46 -3.15
N LEU A 152 -47.39 19.76 -3.39
CA LEU A 152 -47.68 20.81 -2.41
C LEU A 152 -49.19 20.97 -2.26
N LYS A 153 -49.71 20.98 -1.03
CA LYS A 153 -51.14 21.16 -0.77
C LYS A 153 -51.51 22.62 -0.49
N ASN A 154 -50.59 23.36 0.12
CA ASN A 154 -50.75 24.75 0.49
C ASN A 154 -49.93 25.62 -0.49
N LYS A 155 -50.63 26.57 -1.14
CA LYS A 155 -49.98 27.60 -1.95
C LYS A 155 -49.24 28.58 -1.04
N PRO A 156 -48.09 29.13 -1.50
CA PRO A 156 -47.34 30.13 -0.74
C PRO A 156 -48.16 31.39 -0.47
#